data_AF-A0A318QA64-F1
#
_entry.id   AF-A0A318QA64-F1
#
_cell.length_a   1.000
_cell.length_b   1.000
_cell.length_c   1.000
_cell.angle_alpha   90.00
_cell.angle_beta   90.00
_cell.angle_gamma   90.00
#
_symmetry.space_group_name_H-M   'P 1'
#
loop_
_entity.id
_entity.type
_entity.pdbx_description
1 polymer ?
#
loop_
_entity_poly.entity_id
_entity_poly.type
_entity_poly.pdbx_seq_one_letter_code
_entity_poly.pdbx_strand_id
1 'polypeptide(L)'
;MALPADKPLFGQFLIEQGYLTAEQVDEALSLQKTWKSRLGDIILSKRWMKPFEFYKALARYFDLDFVNLMTDNPNPALFDATMIDEYNCRSFLPWRRNEKGGITFALADPTDALTNELITKYGADTTFVGTGRFDIIWLVQRLGQSTLSGDALHALSRLSPEHSGQNVFTVSQIVFFYLVAAGFFTSLCLWPEATLIAVNVVASIIFFSSFILKFLLACVASRRDVDVKVEESEVGSLRHKEYPIYTILVPMYKEPDVLPILVNAIRNLSYPQSKLDVKLVLEEDDIETIEAAKKLALESTFEIIAVPPSQPRTKPKACNYAIRFAKGEFLTIYDAEDKPEATQLEKVLVAFHKLPKTTVCIQARLNYYNATENWLTRMFTLEYTSWFDFYLPALEFLHIPIPLGGTSNHFRMDALRSLRAWDPYNVTEDADLGVRITQRGWKVAVVNSTTYEEANVSIPNWIRQRSRWLKGYMQTYLVHMRHPIQFYRKTGAMGFWGFQFFIGGTFMTALLGPVFCVPFVLFTIFNLKLGIDIFPKAVVAMNVINLLLGNGFLIYTYVLCSFKRQYQHLAFYALTVPLYWVLQSIAAYKGLIQLITKPFYWEKTQHGLSKHTAAELKDITT
;
A
#
# COMPACT_ATOMS: atom_id res chain seq x y z
N MET A 1 17.45 -9.76 -33.74
CA MET A 1 17.99 -10.25 -35.02
C MET A 1 17.35 -9.44 -36.13
N ALA A 2 18.12 -8.72 -36.95
CA ALA A 2 17.58 -8.16 -38.19
C ALA A 2 17.06 -9.37 -38.98
N LEU A 3 15.74 -9.45 -39.13
CA LEU A 3 15.13 -10.58 -39.82
C LEU A 3 15.71 -10.60 -41.24
N PRO A 4 16.21 -11.74 -41.73
CA PRO A 4 16.47 -11.91 -43.15
C PRO A 4 15.25 -11.41 -43.92
N ALA A 5 15.47 -10.75 -45.06
CA ALA A 5 14.38 -10.18 -45.87
C ALA A 5 13.29 -11.20 -46.25
N ASP A 6 13.60 -12.50 -46.14
CA ASP A 6 12.72 -13.63 -46.46
C ASP A 6 12.03 -14.28 -45.24
N LYS A 7 12.24 -13.82 -44.00
CA LYS A 7 11.52 -14.39 -42.84
C LYS A 7 10.09 -13.84 -42.76
N PRO A 8 9.07 -14.72 -42.60
CA PRO A 8 7.69 -14.27 -42.42
C PRO A 8 7.55 -13.40 -41.17
N LEU A 9 6.55 -12.53 -41.15
CA LEU A 9 6.23 -11.78 -39.93
C LEU A 9 5.86 -12.77 -38.81
N PHE A 10 6.23 -12.47 -37.56
CA PHE A 10 6.02 -13.41 -36.45
C PHE A 10 4.56 -13.91 -36.33
N GLY A 11 3.58 -13.04 -36.59
CA GLY A 11 2.16 -13.44 -36.63
C GLY A 11 1.85 -14.48 -37.72
N GLN A 12 2.43 -14.34 -38.91
CA GLN A 12 2.29 -15.32 -40.00
C GLN A 12 2.98 -16.64 -39.65
N PHE A 13 4.18 -16.56 -39.06
CA PHE A 13 4.87 -17.74 -38.55
C PHE A 13 4.01 -18.52 -37.54
N LEU A 14 3.32 -17.84 -36.61
CA LEU A 14 2.42 -18.51 -35.66
C LEU A 14 1.23 -19.21 -36.34
N ILE A 15 0.72 -18.65 -37.45
CA ILE A 15 -0.34 -19.29 -38.25
C ILE A 15 0.19 -20.52 -38.98
N GLU A 16 1.33 -20.39 -39.66
CA GLU A 16 1.97 -21.48 -40.41
C GLU A 16 2.31 -22.68 -39.53
N GLN A 17 2.70 -22.43 -38.28
CA GLN A 17 3.00 -23.46 -37.29
C GLN A 17 1.73 -24.01 -36.59
N GLY A 18 0.55 -23.50 -36.91
CA GLY A 18 -0.72 -23.96 -36.35
C GLY A 18 -0.96 -23.54 -34.89
N TYR A 19 -0.25 -22.53 -34.40
CA TYR A 19 -0.44 -22.05 -33.02
C TYR A 19 -1.64 -21.11 -32.88
N LEU A 20 -1.92 -20.29 -33.89
CA LEU A 20 -3.02 -19.31 -33.89
C LEU A 20 -3.77 -19.33 -35.22
N THR A 21 -5.04 -18.92 -35.20
CA THR A 21 -5.83 -18.68 -36.40
C THR A 21 -5.53 -17.30 -37.01
N ALA A 22 -5.85 -17.12 -38.29
CA ALA A 22 -5.74 -15.81 -38.94
C ALA A 22 -6.58 -14.74 -38.23
N GLU A 23 -7.80 -15.10 -37.81
CA GLU A 23 -8.69 -14.22 -37.05
C GLU A 23 -8.09 -13.76 -35.72
N GLN A 24 -7.43 -14.67 -34.98
CA GLN A 24 -6.76 -14.33 -33.73
C GLN A 24 -5.59 -13.37 -33.99
N VAL A 25 -4.79 -13.60 -35.02
CA VAL A 25 -3.68 -12.69 -35.37
C VAL A 25 -4.20 -11.33 -35.79
N ASP A 26 -5.26 -11.26 -36.60
CA ASP A 26 -5.88 -10.00 -37.01
C ASP A 26 -6.46 -9.22 -35.82
N GLU A 27 -7.14 -9.91 -34.88
CA GLU A 27 -7.60 -9.30 -33.64
C GLU A 27 -6.41 -8.78 -32.81
N ALA A 28 -5.34 -9.57 -32.64
CA ALA A 28 -4.17 -9.10 -31.90
C ALA A 28 -3.45 -7.94 -32.58
N LEU A 29 -3.41 -7.88 -33.92
CA LEU A 29 -2.88 -6.73 -34.65
C LEU A 29 -3.76 -5.49 -34.48
N SER A 30 -5.08 -5.65 -34.44
CA SER A 30 -6.02 -4.58 -34.09
C SER A 30 -5.77 -4.07 -32.67
N LEU A 31 -5.71 -4.97 -31.68
CA LEU A 31 -5.39 -4.64 -30.30
C LEU A 31 -3.99 -4.03 -30.15
N GLN A 32 -3.00 -4.46 -30.92
CA GLN A 32 -1.67 -3.88 -30.94
C GLN A 32 -1.71 -2.42 -31.40
N LYS A 33 -2.50 -2.10 -32.43
CA LYS A 33 -2.67 -0.72 -32.91
C LYS A 33 -3.31 0.16 -31.84
N THR A 34 -4.31 -0.38 -31.16
CA THR A 34 -5.06 0.23 -30.07
C THR A 34 -4.16 0.36 -28.84
N TRP A 35 -3.90 -0.72 -28.11
CA TRP A 35 -3.17 -0.74 -26.84
C TRP A 35 -1.70 -0.35 -26.93
N LYS A 36 -1.08 -0.32 -28.12
CA LYS A 36 0.37 -0.12 -28.28
C LYS A 36 1.18 -1.08 -27.41
N SER A 37 0.74 -2.33 -27.35
CA SER A 37 1.42 -3.43 -26.69
C SER A 37 2.16 -4.29 -27.71
N ARG A 38 3.13 -5.09 -27.26
CA ARG A 38 3.79 -6.05 -28.16
C ARG A 38 2.80 -7.15 -28.52
N LEU A 39 2.96 -7.71 -29.71
CA LEU A 39 2.08 -8.78 -30.21
C LEU A 39 2.05 -9.97 -29.23
N GLY A 40 3.22 -10.35 -28.72
CA GLY A 40 3.36 -11.41 -27.73
C GLY A 40 2.61 -11.15 -26.42
N ASP A 41 2.71 -9.94 -25.87
CA ASP A 41 2.01 -9.57 -24.63
C ASP A 41 0.49 -9.67 -24.81
N ILE A 42 -0.04 -9.33 -25.99
CA ILE A 42 -1.46 -9.45 -26.31
C ILE A 42 -1.88 -10.92 -26.38
N ILE A 43 -1.17 -11.74 -27.16
CA ILE A 43 -1.45 -13.17 -27.31
C ILE A 43 -1.45 -13.88 -25.95
N LEU A 44 -0.44 -13.58 -25.11
CA LEU A 44 -0.30 -14.17 -23.80
C LEU A 44 -1.32 -13.64 -22.78
N SER A 45 -1.74 -12.36 -22.88
CA SER A 45 -2.79 -11.81 -22.01
C SER A 45 -4.16 -12.41 -22.32
N LYS A 46 -4.45 -12.68 -23.60
CA LYS A 46 -5.69 -13.31 -24.07
C LYS A 46 -5.75 -14.83 -23.87
N ARG A 47 -4.67 -15.43 -23.34
CA ARG A 47 -4.54 -16.89 -23.13
C ARG A 47 -4.65 -17.71 -24.42
N TRP A 48 -4.39 -17.13 -25.58
CA TRP A 48 -4.47 -17.88 -26.85
C TRP A 48 -3.30 -18.86 -27.04
N MET A 49 -2.18 -18.62 -26.36
CA MET A 49 -1.06 -19.55 -26.29
C MET A 49 -0.56 -19.68 -24.84
N LYS A 50 -0.08 -20.86 -24.47
CA LYS A 50 0.63 -21.04 -23.20
C LYS A 50 2.00 -20.36 -23.26
N PRO A 51 2.49 -19.76 -22.15
CA PRO A 51 3.79 -19.09 -22.14
C PRO A 51 4.95 -19.96 -22.64
N PHE A 52 5.00 -21.23 -22.22
CA PHE A 52 6.04 -22.17 -22.65
C PHE A 52 6.06 -22.37 -24.18
N GLU A 53 4.90 -22.56 -24.79
CA GLU A 53 4.76 -22.75 -26.24
C GLU A 53 5.13 -21.47 -26.99
N PHE A 54 4.70 -20.32 -26.47
CA PHE A 54 5.03 -19.02 -27.04
C PHE A 54 6.54 -18.76 -27.07
N TYR A 55 7.24 -18.90 -25.94
CA TYR A 55 8.68 -18.64 -25.89
C TYR A 55 9.49 -19.67 -26.69
N LYS A 56 9.01 -20.92 -26.78
CA LYS A 56 9.60 -21.94 -27.65
C LYS A 56 9.42 -21.60 -29.13
N ALA A 57 8.25 -21.11 -29.54
CA ALA A 57 8.00 -20.63 -30.90
C ALA A 57 8.85 -19.37 -31.20
N LEU A 58 8.98 -18.46 -30.25
CA LEU A 58 9.81 -17.27 -30.37
C LEU A 58 11.30 -17.61 -30.54
N ALA A 59 11.82 -18.55 -29.75
CA ALA A 59 13.21 -19.01 -29.88
C ALA A 59 13.47 -19.59 -31.28
N ARG A 60 12.58 -20.47 -31.77
CA ARG A 60 12.65 -21.02 -33.13
C ARG A 60 12.60 -19.94 -34.21
N TYR A 61 11.75 -18.94 -34.05
CA TYR A 61 11.65 -17.83 -34.99
C TYR A 61 12.98 -17.05 -35.13
N PHE A 62 13.75 -16.96 -34.05
CA PHE A 62 15.07 -16.33 -34.01
C PHE A 62 16.25 -17.31 -34.20
N ASP A 63 15.98 -18.55 -34.65
CA ASP A 63 17.00 -19.61 -34.83
C ASP A 63 17.82 -19.91 -33.57
N LEU A 64 17.19 -19.78 -32.39
CA LEU A 64 17.79 -20.09 -31.09
C LEU A 64 17.30 -21.44 -30.57
N ASP A 65 18.21 -22.20 -29.97
CA ASP A 65 17.84 -23.36 -29.15
C ASP A 65 17.02 -22.90 -27.96
N PHE A 66 15.94 -23.63 -27.65
CA PHE A 66 15.11 -23.35 -26.48
C PHE A 66 15.56 -24.20 -25.28
N VAL A 67 15.83 -23.53 -24.16
CA VAL A 67 16.24 -24.17 -22.90
C VAL A 67 15.21 -23.87 -21.81
N ASN A 68 14.79 -24.93 -21.12
CA ASN A 68 14.04 -24.83 -19.88
C ASN A 68 15.03 -24.72 -18.71
N LEU A 69 15.17 -23.51 -18.17
CA LEU A 69 16.17 -23.26 -17.11
C LEU A 69 15.75 -23.83 -15.75
N MET A 70 14.49 -24.23 -15.59
CA MET A 70 14.02 -24.89 -14.37
C MET A 70 14.53 -26.34 -14.27
N THR A 71 14.73 -26.99 -15.42
CA THR A 71 15.33 -28.33 -15.50
C THR A 71 16.84 -28.29 -15.70
N ASP A 72 17.34 -27.34 -16.51
CA ASP A 72 18.77 -27.16 -16.78
C ASP A 72 19.26 -25.84 -16.16
N ASN A 73 19.60 -25.92 -14.87
CA ASN A 73 19.89 -24.74 -14.05
C ASN A 73 21.12 -23.97 -14.56
N PRO A 74 21.08 -22.62 -14.51
CA PRO A 74 22.25 -21.79 -14.78
C PRO A 74 23.36 -22.01 -13.74
N ASN A 75 24.61 -21.83 -14.16
CA ASN A 75 25.77 -21.83 -13.29
C ASN A 75 25.72 -20.60 -12.35
N PRO A 76 25.56 -20.80 -11.02
CA PRO A 76 25.42 -19.69 -10.08
C PRO A 76 26.64 -18.76 -10.05
N ALA A 77 27.84 -19.25 -10.39
CA ALA A 77 29.06 -18.45 -10.40
C ALA A 77 29.09 -17.37 -11.50
N LEU A 78 28.21 -17.47 -12.50
CA LEU A 78 28.08 -16.47 -13.56
C LEU A 78 27.05 -15.38 -13.21
N PHE A 79 26.26 -15.56 -12.15
CA PHE A 79 25.24 -14.60 -11.75
C PHE A 79 25.87 -13.39 -11.07
N ASP A 80 25.66 -12.20 -11.63
CA ASP A 80 26.08 -10.95 -11.03
C ASP A 80 24.92 -10.29 -10.30
N ALA A 81 24.99 -10.27 -8.96
CA ALA A 81 23.96 -9.67 -8.12
C ALA A 81 23.77 -8.16 -8.36
N THR A 82 24.76 -7.46 -8.91
CA THR A 82 24.64 -6.04 -9.25
C THR A 82 23.78 -5.80 -10.49
N MET A 83 23.60 -6.82 -11.34
CA MET A 83 22.84 -6.77 -12.59
C MET A 83 21.39 -7.26 -12.47
N ILE A 84 20.90 -7.53 -11.25
CA ILE A 84 19.53 -8.04 -11.02
C ILE A 84 18.45 -7.21 -11.73
N ASP A 85 18.55 -5.89 -11.67
CA ASP A 85 17.58 -5.00 -12.35
C ASP A 85 17.64 -5.16 -13.88
N GLU A 86 18.84 -5.34 -14.44
CA GLU A 86 19.01 -5.56 -15.88
C GLU A 86 18.45 -6.92 -16.31
N TYR A 87 18.74 -7.98 -15.55
CA TYR A 87 18.21 -9.32 -15.80
C TYR A 87 16.68 -9.33 -15.85
N ASN A 88 16.03 -8.63 -14.91
CA ASN A 88 14.57 -8.52 -14.86
C ASN A 88 13.99 -7.63 -15.98
N CYS A 89 14.50 -6.40 -16.11
CA CYS A 89 13.97 -5.42 -17.05
C CYS A 89 14.13 -5.87 -18.51
N ARG A 90 15.25 -6.52 -18.83
CA ARG A 90 15.60 -6.96 -20.20
C ARG A 90 15.38 -8.46 -20.41
N SER A 91 14.99 -9.18 -19.36
CA SER A 91 14.62 -10.60 -19.39
C SER A 91 15.72 -11.48 -20.02
N PHE A 92 16.90 -11.45 -19.40
CA PHE A 92 18.03 -12.34 -19.72
C PHE A 92 18.74 -12.85 -18.46
N LEU A 93 19.49 -13.96 -18.60
CA LEU A 93 20.30 -14.52 -17.52
C LEU A 93 21.54 -15.24 -18.09
N PRO A 94 22.73 -15.13 -17.47
CA PRO A 94 23.85 -15.99 -17.83
C PRO A 94 23.53 -17.44 -17.47
N TRP A 95 23.71 -18.35 -18.44
CA TRP A 95 23.37 -19.76 -18.28
C TRP A 95 24.61 -20.61 -17.97
N ARG A 96 25.55 -20.74 -18.91
CA ARG A 96 26.76 -21.54 -18.73
C ARG A 96 27.90 -21.03 -19.60
N ARG A 97 29.12 -21.54 -19.38
CA ARG A 97 30.23 -21.33 -20.32
C ARG A 97 30.11 -22.29 -21.50
N ASN A 98 30.40 -21.81 -22.70
CA ASN A 98 30.49 -22.64 -23.90
C ASN A 98 31.89 -23.26 -24.06
N GLU A 99 32.05 -24.12 -25.06
CA GLU A 99 33.31 -24.85 -25.32
C GLU A 99 34.50 -23.93 -25.61
N LYS A 100 34.25 -22.72 -26.10
CA LYS A 100 35.27 -21.69 -26.36
C LYS A 100 35.61 -20.84 -25.13
N GLY A 101 35.00 -21.11 -23.98
CA GLY A 101 35.18 -20.37 -22.74
C GLY A 101 34.31 -19.10 -22.60
N GLY A 102 33.58 -18.72 -23.65
CA GLY A 102 32.60 -17.62 -23.65
C GLY A 102 31.34 -17.94 -22.85
N ILE A 103 30.53 -16.92 -22.57
CA ILE A 103 29.28 -17.09 -21.79
C ILE A 103 28.11 -17.30 -22.75
N THR A 104 27.28 -18.30 -22.48
CA THR A 104 25.97 -18.45 -23.11
C THR A 104 24.91 -17.76 -22.26
N PHE A 105 24.17 -16.81 -22.85
CA PHE A 105 23.04 -16.15 -22.19
C PHE A 105 21.71 -16.74 -22.64
N ALA A 106 20.81 -16.94 -21.69
CA ALA A 106 19.43 -17.30 -21.95
C ALA A 106 18.57 -16.03 -22.04
N LEU A 107 17.80 -15.89 -23.11
CA LEU A 107 17.03 -14.70 -23.46
C LEU A 107 15.55 -15.04 -23.59
N ALA A 108 14.66 -14.27 -22.95
CA ALA A 108 13.22 -14.37 -23.22
C ALA A 108 12.79 -13.47 -24.39
N ASP A 109 13.55 -12.40 -24.67
CA ASP A 109 13.30 -11.45 -25.76
C ASP A 109 14.60 -11.13 -26.51
N PRO A 110 14.94 -11.90 -27.57
CA PRO A 110 16.22 -11.80 -28.27
C PRO A 110 16.27 -10.63 -29.27
N THR A 111 16.37 -9.41 -28.74
CA THR A 111 16.55 -8.19 -29.55
C THR A 111 18.02 -8.00 -29.99
N ASP A 112 18.25 -7.41 -31.17
CA ASP A 112 19.62 -7.12 -31.67
C ASP A 112 20.41 -6.23 -30.73
N ALA A 113 19.74 -5.22 -30.18
CA ALA A 113 20.37 -4.29 -29.26
C ALA A 113 20.94 -5.03 -28.04
N LEU A 114 20.17 -5.96 -27.47
CA LEU A 114 20.62 -6.77 -26.33
C LEU A 114 21.73 -7.73 -26.70
N THR A 115 21.61 -8.48 -27.79
CA THR A 115 22.64 -9.45 -28.20
C THR A 115 23.95 -8.76 -28.53
N ASN A 116 23.93 -7.65 -29.27
CA ASN A 116 25.12 -6.89 -29.64
C ASN A 116 25.81 -6.28 -28.42
N GLU A 117 25.05 -5.77 -27.47
CA GLU A 117 25.58 -5.24 -26.22
C GLU A 117 26.24 -6.33 -25.38
N LEU A 118 25.61 -7.50 -25.25
CA LEU A 118 26.17 -8.63 -24.51
C LEU A 118 27.46 -9.15 -25.19
N ILE A 119 27.50 -9.24 -26.52
CA ILE A 119 28.74 -9.57 -27.26
C ILE A 119 29.82 -8.53 -26.99
N THR A 120 29.47 -7.24 -27.02
CA THR A 120 30.43 -6.15 -26.77
C THR A 120 30.98 -6.20 -25.34
N LYS A 121 30.14 -6.54 -24.36
CA LYS A 121 30.52 -6.58 -22.94
C LYS A 121 31.27 -7.85 -22.55
N TYR A 122 30.91 -9.01 -23.10
CA TYR A 122 31.42 -10.32 -22.68
C TYR A 122 32.31 -11.02 -23.72
N GLY A 123 32.50 -10.42 -24.90
CA GLY A 123 33.41 -10.89 -25.94
C GLY A 123 32.71 -11.59 -27.11
N ALA A 124 33.45 -11.77 -28.21
CA ALA A 124 32.96 -12.34 -29.47
C ALA A 124 32.50 -13.81 -29.34
N ASP A 125 33.02 -14.55 -28.36
CA ASP A 125 32.61 -15.93 -28.10
C ASP A 125 31.29 -16.03 -27.31
N THR A 126 30.58 -14.93 -27.09
CA THR A 126 29.26 -14.93 -26.42
C THR A 126 28.19 -15.58 -27.31
N THR A 127 27.46 -16.54 -26.76
CA THR A 127 26.38 -17.27 -27.46
C THR A 127 25.04 -17.10 -26.79
N PHE A 128 23.93 -17.41 -27.48
CA PHE A 128 22.57 -17.16 -26.99
C PHE A 128 21.67 -18.37 -27.13
N VAL A 129 20.76 -18.54 -26.18
CA VAL A 129 19.65 -19.51 -26.23
C VAL A 129 18.34 -18.80 -25.84
N GLY A 130 17.22 -19.31 -26.32
CA GLY A 130 15.89 -18.84 -25.93
C GLY A 130 15.39 -19.51 -24.66
N THR A 131 14.63 -18.78 -23.84
CA THR A 131 13.99 -19.33 -22.63
C THR A 131 12.69 -18.61 -22.30
N GLY A 132 11.95 -19.09 -21.30
CA GLY A 132 10.74 -18.44 -20.81
C GLY A 132 11.04 -17.25 -19.88
N ARG A 133 10.28 -16.16 -20.00
CA ARG A 133 10.38 -15.02 -19.06
C ARG A 133 10.15 -15.43 -17.60
N PHE A 134 9.19 -16.32 -17.35
CA PHE A 134 8.88 -16.78 -16.00
C PHE A 134 10.05 -17.57 -15.38
N ASP A 135 10.77 -18.36 -16.17
CA ASP A 135 11.97 -19.08 -15.72
C ASP A 135 13.05 -18.09 -15.27
N ILE A 136 13.27 -17.02 -16.04
CA ILE A 136 14.23 -15.95 -15.69
C ILE A 136 13.83 -15.29 -14.38
N ILE A 137 12.57 -14.85 -14.24
CA ILE A 137 12.08 -14.17 -13.05
C ILE A 137 12.22 -15.07 -11.81
N TRP A 138 11.88 -16.36 -11.96
CA TRP A 138 11.99 -17.32 -10.87
C TRP A 138 13.46 -17.55 -10.47
N LEU A 139 14.36 -17.69 -11.45
CA LEU A 139 15.79 -17.90 -11.18
C LEU A 139 16.49 -16.67 -10.63
N VAL A 140 16.12 -15.46 -11.06
CA VAL A 140 16.63 -14.21 -10.47
C VAL A 140 16.23 -14.11 -9.01
N GLN A 141 15.01 -14.50 -8.65
CA GLN A 141 14.59 -14.56 -7.24
C GLN A 141 15.47 -15.52 -6.44
N ARG A 142 15.68 -16.75 -6.95
CA ARG A 142 16.48 -17.78 -6.27
C ARG A 142 17.96 -17.40 -6.15
N LEU A 143 18.59 -16.96 -7.24
CA LEU A 143 20.02 -16.63 -7.27
C LEU A 143 20.33 -15.30 -6.56
N GLY A 144 19.42 -14.32 -6.66
CA GLY A 144 19.54 -13.00 -6.06
C GLY A 144 18.95 -12.87 -4.66
N GLN A 145 18.45 -13.96 -4.07
CA GLN A 145 17.68 -14.00 -2.82
C GLN A 145 18.29 -13.17 -1.69
N SER A 146 19.59 -13.32 -1.44
CA SER A 146 20.31 -12.63 -0.36
C SER A 146 20.35 -11.12 -0.56
N THR A 147 20.67 -10.68 -1.78
CA THR A 147 20.76 -9.26 -2.15
C THR A 147 19.39 -8.60 -2.13
N LEU A 148 18.40 -9.23 -2.78
CA LEU A 148 17.03 -8.74 -2.84
C LEU A 148 16.40 -8.62 -1.44
N SER A 149 16.57 -9.64 -0.59
CA SER A 149 16.04 -9.62 0.78
C SER A 149 16.76 -8.60 1.66
N GLY A 150 18.08 -8.50 1.52
CA GLY A 150 18.89 -7.51 2.24
C GLY A 150 18.51 -6.07 1.89
N ASP A 151 18.30 -5.77 0.61
CA ASP A 151 17.85 -4.45 0.17
C ASP A 151 16.41 -4.17 0.59
N ALA A 152 15.50 -5.14 0.49
CA ALA A 152 14.12 -4.98 0.92
C ALA A 152 13.98 -4.62 2.41
N LEU A 153 14.92 -5.09 3.24
CA LEU A 153 14.98 -4.82 4.68
C LEU A 153 15.76 -3.56 5.04
N HIS A 154 16.88 -3.30 4.37
CA HIS A 154 17.88 -2.36 4.87
C HIS A 154 18.14 -1.16 3.95
N ALA A 155 17.53 -1.09 2.76
CA ALA A 155 17.78 0.04 1.85
C ALA A 155 17.44 1.39 2.49
N LEU A 156 16.27 1.50 3.14
CA LEU A 156 15.85 2.74 3.81
C LEU A 156 16.74 3.07 5.01
N SER A 157 17.01 2.10 5.89
CA SER A 157 17.79 2.37 7.10
C SER A 157 19.28 2.67 6.82
N ARG A 158 19.84 2.10 5.76
CA ARG A 158 21.22 2.35 5.32
C ARG A 158 21.41 3.74 4.71
N LEU A 159 20.43 4.21 3.94
CA LEU A 159 20.53 5.44 3.15
C LEU A 159 19.85 6.66 3.80
N SER A 160 18.84 6.44 4.64
CA SER A 160 18.09 7.47 5.36
C SER A 160 17.68 6.97 6.75
N PRO A 161 18.66 6.70 7.64
CA PRO A 161 18.42 6.12 8.96
C PRO A 161 17.43 6.94 9.81
N GLU A 162 17.40 8.26 9.62
CA GLU A 162 16.51 9.19 10.30
C GLU A 162 15.03 8.96 9.99
N HIS A 163 14.70 8.34 8.85
CA HIS A 163 13.32 8.01 8.47
C HIS A 163 12.96 6.53 8.64
N SER A 164 13.88 5.66 9.07
CA SER A 164 13.55 4.25 9.32
C SER A 164 13.15 4.02 10.78
N GLY A 165 12.07 3.26 10.95
CA GLY A 165 11.56 2.74 12.21
C GLY A 165 12.37 1.59 12.79
N GLN A 166 13.48 1.16 12.17
CA GLN A 166 14.37 0.12 12.69
C GLN A 166 14.81 0.39 14.14
N ASN A 167 15.02 1.67 14.49
CA ASN A 167 15.25 2.12 15.86
C ASN A 167 14.06 2.93 16.35
N VAL A 168 13.11 2.33 17.07
CA VAL A 168 11.88 3.03 17.49
C VAL A 168 12.17 4.30 18.29
N PHE A 169 13.13 4.23 19.21
CA PHE A 169 13.58 5.36 20.01
C PHE A 169 15.03 5.71 19.70
N THR A 170 15.31 7.00 19.58
CA THR A 170 16.69 7.51 19.62
C THR A 170 17.12 7.77 21.06
N VAL A 171 18.43 7.75 21.31
CA VAL A 171 18.98 8.05 22.64
C VAL A 171 18.53 9.43 23.13
N SER A 172 18.50 10.43 22.25
CA SER A 172 18.01 11.78 22.58
C SER A 172 16.53 11.80 22.98
N GLN A 173 15.68 11.02 22.30
CA GLN A 173 14.27 10.88 22.68
C GLN A 173 14.10 10.17 24.02
N ILE A 174 14.88 9.11 24.27
CA ILE A 174 14.88 8.40 25.57
C ILE A 174 15.25 9.37 26.69
N VAL A 175 16.36 10.09 26.54
CA VAL A 175 16.79 11.12 27.51
C VAL A 175 15.72 12.18 27.70
N PHE A 176 15.12 12.68 26.60
CA PHE A 176 14.03 13.65 26.67
C PHE A 176 12.84 13.12 27.48
N PHE A 177 12.38 11.90 27.23
CA PHE A 177 11.27 11.30 27.98
C PHE A 177 11.62 11.07 29.45
N TYR A 178 12.85 10.66 29.76
CA TYR A 178 13.31 10.55 31.15
C TYR A 178 13.37 11.90 31.85
N LEU A 179 13.84 12.97 31.19
CA LEU A 179 13.85 14.32 31.76
C LEU A 179 12.45 14.85 32.01
N VAL A 180 11.52 14.64 31.07
CA VAL A 180 10.11 15.01 31.22
C VAL A 180 9.47 14.22 32.37
N ALA A 181 9.71 12.90 32.45
CA ALA A 181 9.20 12.07 33.52
C ALA A 181 9.78 12.47 34.89
N ALA A 182 11.09 12.68 34.98
CA ALA A 182 11.75 13.15 36.20
C ALA A 182 11.20 14.52 36.63
N GLY A 183 11.10 15.47 35.71
CA GLY A 183 10.51 16.78 35.97
C GLY A 183 9.06 16.69 36.44
N PHE A 184 8.26 15.81 35.84
CA PHE A 184 6.88 15.53 36.27
C PHE A 184 6.83 14.97 37.69
N PHE A 185 7.60 13.91 38.00
CA PHE A 185 7.59 13.30 39.33
C PHE A 185 8.15 14.24 40.41
N THR A 186 9.22 14.99 40.12
CA THR A 186 9.73 16.01 41.03
C THR A 186 8.68 17.09 41.28
N SER A 187 8.01 17.59 40.24
CA SER A 187 6.95 18.60 40.40
C SER A 187 5.75 18.04 41.16
N LEU A 188 5.39 16.76 40.94
CA LEU A 188 4.31 16.08 41.66
C LEU A 188 4.63 15.93 43.15
N CYS A 189 5.89 15.67 43.51
CA CYS A 189 6.32 15.61 44.91
C CYS A 189 6.36 16.98 45.60
N LEU A 190 6.78 18.04 44.88
CA LEU A 190 6.92 19.39 45.44
C LEU A 190 5.61 20.18 45.43
N TRP A 191 4.82 20.07 44.36
CA TRP A 191 3.58 20.80 44.10
C TRP A 191 2.51 19.90 43.47
N PRO A 192 1.93 18.95 44.23
CA PRO A 192 1.04 17.93 43.68
C PRO A 192 -0.18 18.52 42.98
N GLU A 193 -0.90 19.44 43.62
CA GLU A 193 -2.13 20.04 43.07
C GLU A 193 -1.83 20.86 41.80
N ALA A 194 -0.85 21.75 41.86
CA ALA A 194 -0.46 22.59 40.72
C ALA A 194 0.01 21.75 39.53
N THR A 195 0.75 20.66 39.79
CA THR A 195 1.23 19.74 38.74
C THR A 195 0.07 19.02 38.07
N LEU A 196 -0.88 18.47 38.84
CA LEU A 196 -2.06 17.81 38.30
C LEU A 196 -2.93 18.77 37.49
N ILE A 197 -3.12 20.01 37.97
CA ILE A 197 -3.84 21.06 37.25
C ILE A 197 -3.13 21.38 35.93
N ALA A 198 -1.82 21.60 35.94
CA ALA A 198 -1.05 21.94 34.74
C ALA A 198 -1.12 20.81 33.69
N VAL A 199 -0.92 19.56 34.10
CA VAL A 199 -1.01 18.39 33.20
C VAL A 199 -2.41 18.26 32.62
N ASN A 200 -3.45 18.45 33.43
CA ASN A 200 -4.83 18.43 32.96
C ASN A 200 -5.10 19.53 31.93
N VAL A 201 -4.62 20.76 32.18
CA VAL A 201 -4.77 21.87 31.24
C VAL A 201 -4.07 21.58 29.91
N VAL A 202 -2.84 21.08 29.94
CA VAL A 202 -2.10 20.70 28.72
C VAL A 202 -2.83 19.59 27.96
N ALA A 203 -3.28 18.54 28.66
CA ALA A 203 -4.03 17.45 28.05
C ALA A 203 -5.34 17.95 27.41
N SER A 204 -6.04 18.87 28.06
CA SER A 204 -7.28 19.47 27.55
C SER A 204 -7.05 20.38 26.35
N ILE A 205 -5.94 21.11 26.29
CA ILE A 205 -5.56 21.89 25.10
C ILE A 205 -5.26 20.95 23.93
N ILE A 206 -4.49 19.87 24.15
CA ILE A 206 -4.18 18.88 23.10
C ILE A 206 -5.46 18.23 22.58
N PHE A 207 -6.33 17.80 23.49
CA PHE A 207 -7.61 17.18 23.16
C PHE A 207 -8.47 18.14 22.32
N PHE A 208 -8.71 19.36 22.82
CA PHE A 208 -9.49 20.37 22.10
C PHE A 208 -8.90 20.71 20.74
N SER A 209 -7.58 20.93 20.66
CA SER A 209 -6.88 21.27 19.41
C SER A 209 -6.99 20.16 18.35
N SER A 210 -6.98 18.90 18.78
CA SER A 210 -7.14 17.75 17.89
C SER A 210 -8.58 17.65 17.35
N PHE A 211 -9.58 17.87 18.21
CA PHE A 211 -10.99 17.85 17.78
C PHE A 211 -11.35 19.03 16.89
N ILE A 212 -10.91 20.24 17.24
CA ILE A 212 -11.19 21.43 16.43
C ILE A 212 -10.52 21.30 15.06
N LEU A 213 -9.29 20.76 14.97
CA LEU A 213 -8.67 20.50 13.68
C LEU A 213 -9.53 19.54 12.84
N LYS A 214 -9.93 18.39 13.38
CA LYS A 214 -10.77 17.42 12.66
C LYS A 214 -12.10 18.03 12.21
N PHE A 215 -12.74 18.81 13.08
CA PHE A 215 -13.97 19.54 12.74
C PHE A 215 -13.74 20.55 11.61
N LEU A 216 -12.68 21.35 11.68
CA LEU A 216 -12.31 22.30 10.62
C LEU A 216 -12.02 21.59 9.30
N LEU A 217 -11.32 20.45 9.31
CA LEU A 217 -11.08 19.63 8.13
C LEU A 217 -12.40 19.15 7.51
N ALA A 218 -13.34 18.67 8.32
CA ALA A 218 -14.67 18.29 7.85
C ALA A 218 -15.44 19.48 7.24
N CYS A 219 -15.38 20.66 7.85
CA CYS A 219 -15.97 21.87 7.30
C CYS A 219 -15.34 22.29 5.97
N VAL A 220 -14.00 22.23 5.84
CA VAL A 220 -13.29 22.56 4.60
C VAL A 220 -13.70 21.62 3.47
N ALA A 221 -13.71 20.31 3.74
CA ALA A 221 -14.13 19.30 2.77
C ALA A 221 -15.63 19.37 2.41
N SER A 222 -16.45 19.99 3.25
CA SER A 222 -17.89 20.17 2.98
C SER A 222 -18.18 21.36 2.06
N ARG A 223 -17.28 22.35 1.99
CA ARG A 223 -17.52 23.62 1.29
C ARG A 223 -16.99 23.66 -0.15
N ARG A 224 -16.22 22.66 -0.61
CA ARG A 224 -15.51 22.67 -1.90
C ARG A 224 -15.31 21.28 -2.50
N ASP A 225 -15.09 21.24 -3.81
CA ASP A 225 -14.54 20.11 -4.58
C ASP A 225 -13.05 19.95 -4.26
N VAL A 226 -12.76 19.50 -3.04
CA VAL A 226 -11.37 19.37 -2.56
C VAL A 226 -10.68 18.13 -3.16
N ASP A 227 -11.48 17.16 -3.60
CA ASP A 227 -11.03 15.97 -4.28
C ASP A 227 -10.75 16.20 -5.77
N VAL A 228 -9.80 15.45 -6.30
CA VAL A 228 -9.56 15.39 -7.75
C VAL A 228 -10.71 14.63 -8.37
N LYS A 229 -11.65 15.39 -8.95
CA LYS A 229 -12.77 14.86 -9.70
C LYS A 229 -12.34 14.49 -11.11
N VAL A 230 -12.53 13.23 -11.43
CA VAL A 230 -12.42 12.71 -12.78
C VAL A 230 -13.80 12.24 -13.21
N GLU A 231 -14.29 12.85 -14.28
CA GLU A 231 -15.58 12.50 -14.88
C GLU A 231 -15.40 11.30 -15.82
N GLU A 232 -16.45 10.50 -15.98
CA GLU A 232 -16.41 9.32 -16.87
C GLU A 232 -16.17 9.71 -18.34
N SER A 233 -16.55 10.93 -18.74
CA SER A 233 -16.25 11.45 -20.09
C SER A 233 -14.76 11.67 -20.32
N GLU A 234 -14.00 12.00 -19.28
CA GLU A 234 -12.56 12.19 -19.36
C GLU A 234 -11.84 10.85 -19.45
N VAL A 235 -12.32 9.85 -18.71
CA VAL A 235 -11.88 8.45 -18.85
C VAL A 235 -12.12 7.96 -20.28
N GLY A 236 -13.32 8.17 -20.83
CA GLY A 236 -13.65 7.80 -22.20
C GLY A 236 -12.87 8.56 -23.28
N SER A 237 -12.25 9.70 -22.94
CA SER A 237 -11.41 10.48 -23.84
C SER A 237 -9.94 10.04 -23.89
N LEU A 238 -9.53 9.16 -22.96
CA LEU A 238 -8.17 8.62 -22.92
C LEU A 238 -7.84 7.93 -24.24
N ARG A 239 -6.81 8.44 -24.93
CA ARG A 239 -6.36 7.80 -26.16
C ARG A 239 -5.57 6.57 -25.79
N HIS A 240 -5.69 5.52 -26.59
CA HIS A 240 -5.01 4.25 -26.31
C HIS A 240 -3.47 4.32 -26.25
N LYS A 241 -2.84 5.36 -26.84
CA LYS A 241 -1.39 5.63 -26.71
C LYS A 241 -0.97 6.09 -25.32
N GLU A 242 -1.92 6.51 -24.50
CA GLU A 242 -1.68 7.11 -23.18
C GLU A 242 -1.68 6.08 -22.05
N TYR A 243 -1.90 4.78 -22.34
CA TYR A 243 -1.91 3.71 -21.35
C TYR A 243 -0.49 3.16 -21.12
N PRO A 244 0.21 3.55 -20.04
CA PRO A 244 1.48 2.95 -19.66
C PRO A 244 1.27 1.54 -19.10
N ILE A 245 2.38 0.83 -18.87
CA ILE A 245 2.32 -0.38 -18.05
C ILE A 245 2.01 0.04 -16.60
N TYR A 246 1.08 -0.66 -15.97
CA TYR A 246 0.66 -0.42 -14.60
C TYR A 246 0.97 -1.65 -13.75
N THR A 247 1.83 -1.51 -12.74
CA THR A 247 2.12 -2.60 -11.81
C THR A 247 1.07 -2.62 -10.69
N ILE A 248 0.52 -3.80 -10.41
CA ILE A 248 -0.36 -4.05 -9.26
C ILE A 248 0.38 -5.01 -8.35
N LEU A 249 0.73 -4.58 -7.14
CA LEU A 249 1.24 -5.48 -6.10
C LEU A 249 0.07 -6.01 -5.28
N VAL A 250 0.01 -7.33 -5.10
CA VAL A 250 -0.95 -7.96 -4.21
C VAL A 250 -0.24 -8.84 -3.20
N PRO A 251 0.08 -8.33 -2.00
CA PRO A 251 0.65 -9.13 -0.94
C PRO A 251 -0.41 -10.02 -0.29
N MET A 252 -0.11 -11.32 -0.18
CA MET A 252 -1.00 -12.29 0.47
C MET A 252 -0.18 -13.23 1.35
N TYR A 253 -0.76 -13.65 2.48
CA TYR A 253 -0.12 -14.62 3.36
C TYR A 253 -1.16 -15.47 4.09
N LYS A 254 -1.18 -16.78 3.82
CA LYS A 254 -2.09 -17.78 4.39
C LYS A 254 -3.57 -17.46 4.15
N GLU A 255 -3.91 -17.11 2.92
CA GLU A 255 -5.26 -16.71 2.48
C GLU A 255 -5.60 -17.31 1.09
N PRO A 256 -5.49 -18.63 0.90
CA PRO A 256 -5.75 -19.26 -0.40
C PRO A 256 -7.21 -19.06 -0.86
N ASP A 257 -8.16 -19.00 0.08
CA ASP A 257 -9.59 -18.89 -0.22
C ASP A 257 -9.98 -17.56 -0.86
N VAL A 258 -9.24 -16.47 -0.60
CA VAL A 258 -9.56 -15.13 -1.12
C VAL A 258 -9.03 -14.94 -2.55
N LEU A 259 -8.10 -15.80 -2.98
CA LEU A 259 -7.41 -15.67 -4.26
C LEU A 259 -8.35 -15.60 -5.49
N PRO A 260 -9.44 -16.40 -5.59
CA PRO A 260 -10.38 -16.27 -6.71
C PRO A 260 -11.11 -14.92 -6.75
N ILE A 261 -11.47 -14.36 -5.58
CA ILE A 261 -12.12 -13.05 -5.46
C ILE A 261 -11.17 -11.98 -5.99
N LEU A 262 -9.92 -12.01 -5.54
CA LEU A 262 -8.88 -11.07 -5.98
C LEU A 262 -8.70 -11.10 -7.50
N VAL A 263 -8.52 -12.30 -8.06
CA VAL A 263 -8.27 -12.47 -9.49
C VAL A 263 -9.46 -11.95 -10.30
N ASN A 264 -10.69 -12.20 -9.84
CA ASN A 264 -11.88 -11.66 -10.49
C ASN A 264 -11.95 -10.12 -10.38
N ALA A 265 -11.63 -9.55 -9.22
CA ALA A 265 -11.58 -8.10 -9.03
C ALA A 265 -10.59 -7.42 -9.97
N ILE A 266 -9.40 -8.00 -10.16
CA ILE A 266 -8.39 -7.50 -11.09
C ILE A 266 -8.84 -7.66 -12.55
N ARG A 267 -9.47 -8.78 -12.91
CA ARG A 267 -10.01 -9.00 -14.27
C ARG A 267 -11.13 -8.02 -14.62
N ASN A 268 -11.86 -7.53 -13.62
CA ASN A 268 -12.93 -6.55 -13.80
C ASN A 268 -12.43 -5.12 -14.00
N LEU A 269 -11.12 -4.87 -13.87
CA LEU A 269 -10.54 -3.59 -14.24
C LEU A 269 -10.67 -3.38 -15.75
N SER A 270 -11.16 -2.21 -16.14
CA SER A 270 -11.31 -1.76 -17.53
C SER A 270 -9.98 -1.53 -18.27
N TYR A 271 -8.86 -1.58 -17.55
CA TYR A 271 -7.54 -1.31 -18.09
C TYR A 271 -7.09 -2.42 -19.07
N PRO A 272 -6.38 -2.09 -20.18
CA PRO A 272 -5.88 -3.09 -21.11
C PRO A 272 -5.05 -4.17 -20.44
N GLN A 273 -5.47 -5.44 -20.55
CA GLN A 273 -4.81 -6.56 -19.85
C GLN A 273 -3.32 -6.67 -20.18
N SER A 274 -2.93 -6.51 -21.46
CA SER A 274 -1.51 -6.51 -21.87
C SER A 274 -0.64 -5.39 -21.27
N LYS A 275 -1.27 -4.38 -20.62
CA LYS A 275 -0.60 -3.29 -19.91
C LYS A 275 -0.62 -3.46 -18.39
N LEU A 276 -1.25 -4.52 -17.88
CA LEU A 276 -1.24 -4.85 -16.47
C LEU A 276 -0.05 -5.75 -16.15
N ASP A 277 0.66 -5.40 -15.08
CA ASP A 277 1.79 -6.15 -14.52
C ASP A 277 1.47 -6.53 -13.08
N VAL A 278 0.75 -7.63 -12.89
CA VAL A 278 0.23 -8.05 -11.58
C VAL A 278 1.24 -8.94 -10.89
N LYS A 279 1.68 -8.56 -9.70
CA LYS A 279 2.59 -9.33 -8.85
C LYS A 279 1.82 -9.90 -7.68
N LEU A 280 1.62 -11.21 -7.67
CA LEU A 280 1.15 -11.94 -6.49
C LEU A 280 2.35 -12.15 -5.58
N VAL A 281 2.40 -11.39 -4.48
CA VAL A 281 3.53 -11.38 -3.56
C VAL A 281 3.22 -12.34 -2.41
N LEU A 282 3.82 -13.53 -2.47
CA LEU A 282 3.55 -14.65 -1.57
C LEU A 282 4.82 -14.97 -0.78
N GLU A 283 4.70 -15.31 0.50
CA GLU A 283 5.85 -15.83 1.26
C GLU A 283 6.23 -17.22 0.73
N GLU A 284 7.53 -17.49 0.58
CA GLU A 284 8.05 -18.74 -0.01
C GLU A 284 7.64 -19.99 0.80
N ASP A 285 7.40 -19.85 2.10
CA ASP A 285 6.93 -20.92 2.99
C ASP A 285 5.41 -21.12 2.96
N ASP A 286 4.66 -20.28 2.24
CA ASP A 286 3.21 -20.40 2.05
C ASP A 286 2.86 -21.28 0.85
N ILE A 287 3.24 -22.56 0.95
CA ILE A 287 3.08 -23.56 -0.10
C ILE A 287 1.62 -23.71 -0.52
N GLU A 288 0.69 -23.63 0.43
CA GLU A 288 -0.75 -23.76 0.17
C GLU A 288 -1.26 -22.67 -0.79
N THR A 289 -0.96 -21.40 -0.49
CA THR A 289 -1.37 -20.27 -1.34
C THR A 289 -0.66 -20.29 -2.69
N ILE A 290 0.64 -20.65 -2.73
CA ILE A 290 1.40 -20.77 -3.98
C ILE A 290 0.80 -21.85 -4.89
N GLU A 291 0.47 -23.02 -4.36
CA GLU A 291 -0.14 -24.09 -5.13
C GLU A 291 -1.58 -23.75 -5.56
N ALA A 292 -2.34 -23.04 -4.73
CA ALA A 292 -3.64 -22.49 -5.13
C ALA A 292 -3.49 -21.53 -6.33
N ALA A 293 -2.52 -20.62 -6.30
CA ALA A 293 -2.24 -19.70 -7.40
C ALA A 293 -1.83 -20.40 -8.69
N LYS A 294 -0.99 -21.44 -8.60
CA LYS A 294 -0.61 -22.25 -9.77
C LYS A 294 -1.81 -22.99 -10.37
N LYS A 295 -2.71 -23.53 -9.53
CA LYS A 295 -3.90 -24.26 -9.99
C LYS A 295 -4.89 -23.37 -10.75
N LEU A 296 -4.96 -22.08 -10.44
CA LEU A 296 -5.84 -21.14 -11.14
C LEU A 296 -5.45 -20.86 -12.60
N ALA A 297 -4.29 -21.34 -13.06
CA ALA A 297 -3.79 -21.16 -14.42
C ALA A 297 -3.97 -19.70 -14.90
N LEU A 298 -3.38 -18.79 -14.12
CA LEU A 298 -3.53 -17.35 -14.32
C LEU A 298 -2.96 -16.90 -15.67
N GLU A 299 -3.46 -15.77 -16.15
CA GLU A 299 -2.96 -15.08 -17.35
C GLU A 299 -1.47 -14.76 -17.17
N SER A 300 -0.77 -14.57 -18.28
CA SER A 300 0.63 -14.12 -18.26
C SER A 300 0.87 -12.75 -17.59
N THR A 301 -0.19 -11.98 -17.38
CA THR A 301 -0.16 -10.70 -16.66
C THR A 301 0.05 -10.89 -15.17
N PHE A 302 -0.17 -12.10 -14.63
CA PHE A 302 0.08 -12.46 -13.24
C PHE A 302 1.43 -13.15 -13.10
N GLU A 303 2.26 -12.63 -12.20
CA GLU A 303 3.55 -13.19 -11.83
C GLU A 303 3.58 -13.48 -10.33
N ILE A 304 3.99 -14.70 -9.97
CA ILE A 304 4.21 -15.06 -8.57
C ILE A 304 5.61 -14.60 -8.16
N ILE A 305 5.66 -13.77 -7.12
CA ILE A 305 6.88 -13.36 -6.45
C ILE A 305 6.94 -14.09 -5.11
N ALA A 306 7.85 -15.06 -5.01
CA ALA A 306 8.09 -15.84 -3.80
C ALA A 306 9.09 -15.09 -2.91
N VAL A 307 8.60 -14.52 -1.83
CA VAL A 307 9.35 -13.72 -0.88
C VAL A 307 10.03 -14.64 0.13
N PRO A 308 11.37 -14.63 0.21
CA PRO A 308 12.11 -15.49 1.13
C PRO A 308 11.82 -15.17 2.60
N PRO A 309 11.86 -16.15 3.51
CA PRO A 309 11.63 -15.91 4.93
C PRO A 309 12.72 -15.00 5.52
N SER A 310 12.29 -13.93 6.19
CA SER A 310 13.19 -13.00 6.89
C SER A 310 12.46 -12.28 8.02
N GLN A 311 13.20 -11.68 8.96
CA GLN A 311 12.63 -10.87 10.03
C GLN A 311 13.00 -9.38 9.88
N PRO A 312 12.05 -8.44 10.09
CA PRO A 312 10.64 -8.68 10.40
C PRO A 312 9.85 -9.20 9.18
N ARG A 313 8.87 -10.07 9.42
CA ARG A 313 7.93 -10.56 8.39
C ARG A 313 6.76 -9.60 8.29
N THR A 314 6.80 -8.69 7.31
CA THR A 314 5.83 -7.60 7.16
C THR A 314 5.45 -7.36 5.69
N LYS A 315 4.23 -6.85 5.46
CA LYS A 315 3.73 -6.39 4.15
C LYS A 315 4.71 -5.45 3.44
N PRO A 316 5.24 -4.37 4.07
CA PRO A 316 6.21 -3.48 3.43
C PRO A 316 7.47 -4.20 2.92
N LYS A 317 8.01 -5.17 3.67
CA LYS A 317 9.18 -5.94 3.23
C LYS A 317 8.87 -6.76 1.98
N ALA A 318 7.70 -7.41 1.94
CA ALA A 318 7.27 -8.19 0.79
C ALA A 318 7.08 -7.29 -0.44
N CYS A 319 6.45 -6.13 -0.28
CA CYS A 319 6.29 -5.14 -1.35
C CYS A 319 7.63 -4.56 -1.83
N ASN A 320 8.57 -4.27 -0.92
CA ASN A 320 9.92 -3.83 -1.26
C ASN A 320 10.72 -4.89 -2.02
N TYR A 321 10.50 -6.17 -1.75
CA TYR A 321 11.10 -7.25 -2.53
C TYR A 321 10.50 -7.30 -3.94
N ALA A 322 9.17 -7.22 -4.04
CA ALA A 322 8.44 -7.31 -5.31
C ALA A 322 8.66 -6.12 -6.27
N ILE A 323 8.92 -4.92 -5.75
CA ILE A 323 9.14 -3.71 -6.58
C ILE A 323 10.34 -3.84 -7.54
N ARG A 324 11.28 -4.75 -7.23
CA ARG A 324 12.46 -5.05 -8.07
C ARG A 324 12.09 -5.83 -9.34
N PHE A 325 10.89 -6.39 -9.38
CA PHE A 325 10.34 -7.11 -10.54
C PHE A 325 9.23 -6.31 -11.26
N ALA A 326 8.87 -5.13 -10.73
CA ALA A 326 7.84 -4.27 -11.29
C ALA A 326 8.28 -3.60 -12.61
N LYS A 327 7.39 -3.60 -13.61
CA LYS A 327 7.62 -3.05 -14.95
C LYS A 327 6.85 -1.77 -15.25
N GLY A 328 5.89 -1.43 -14.39
CA GLY A 328 5.01 -0.29 -14.59
C GLY A 328 5.69 1.05 -14.40
N GLU A 329 5.20 2.05 -15.14
CA GLU A 329 5.48 3.47 -14.86
C GLU A 329 4.77 3.91 -13.58
N PHE A 330 3.59 3.33 -13.35
CA PHE A 330 2.80 3.50 -12.14
C PHE A 330 2.70 2.17 -11.38
N LEU A 331 2.55 2.28 -10.06
CA LEU A 331 2.37 1.14 -9.17
C LEU A 331 1.22 1.41 -8.21
N THR A 332 0.36 0.41 -8.01
CA THR A 332 -0.62 0.38 -6.92
C THR A 332 -0.45 -0.87 -6.07
N ILE A 333 -0.95 -0.81 -4.84
CA ILE A 333 -1.09 -1.96 -3.96
C ILE A 333 -2.58 -2.21 -3.77
N TYR A 334 -2.99 -3.47 -3.89
CA TYR A 334 -4.30 -3.96 -3.45
C TYR A 334 -4.10 -5.07 -2.42
N ASP A 335 -4.89 -5.05 -1.35
CA ASP A 335 -5.01 -6.18 -0.43
C ASP A 335 -5.84 -7.30 -1.07
N ALA A 336 -5.80 -8.50 -0.50
CA ALA A 336 -6.36 -9.70 -1.12
C ALA A 336 -7.89 -9.58 -1.32
N GLU A 337 -8.57 -8.92 -0.40
CA GLU A 337 -10.02 -8.75 -0.35
C GLU A 337 -10.54 -7.51 -1.12
N ASP A 338 -9.63 -6.72 -1.69
CA ASP A 338 -9.96 -5.43 -2.28
C ASP A 338 -10.73 -5.56 -3.59
N LYS A 339 -11.76 -4.73 -3.72
CA LYS A 339 -12.59 -4.61 -4.92
C LYS A 339 -12.58 -3.17 -5.44
N PRO A 340 -11.53 -2.78 -6.19
CA PRO A 340 -11.48 -1.47 -6.82
C PRO A 340 -12.60 -1.32 -7.87
N GLU A 341 -13.14 -0.11 -8.02
CA GLU A 341 -14.00 0.23 -9.15
C GLU A 341 -13.30 -0.06 -10.50
N ALA A 342 -14.06 -0.53 -11.48
CA ALA A 342 -13.53 -0.97 -12.77
C ALA A 342 -12.67 0.09 -13.48
N THR A 343 -13.02 1.37 -13.37
CA THR A 343 -12.31 2.50 -14.01
C THR A 343 -11.25 3.15 -13.12
N GLN A 344 -10.93 2.59 -11.96
CA GLN A 344 -10.04 3.23 -10.97
C GLN A 344 -8.65 3.56 -11.54
N LEU A 345 -8.01 2.62 -12.25
CA LEU A 345 -6.68 2.86 -12.84
C LEU A 345 -6.70 3.97 -13.88
N GLU A 346 -7.77 4.05 -14.68
CA GLU A 346 -7.95 5.08 -15.70
C GLU A 346 -8.21 6.44 -15.07
N LYS A 347 -9.07 6.51 -14.04
CA LYS A 347 -9.31 7.73 -13.25
C LYS A 347 -8.02 8.26 -12.64
N VAL A 348 -7.20 7.39 -12.07
CA VAL A 348 -5.90 7.75 -11.50
C VAL A 348 -4.95 8.27 -12.58
N LEU A 349 -4.92 7.64 -13.76
CA LEU A 349 -4.09 8.09 -14.88
C LEU A 349 -4.49 9.50 -15.34
N VAL A 350 -5.79 9.75 -15.53
CA VAL A 350 -6.32 11.09 -15.83
C VAL A 350 -5.94 12.08 -14.74
N ALA A 351 -6.08 11.71 -13.46
CA ALA A 351 -5.70 12.55 -12.35
C ALA A 351 -4.20 12.91 -12.38
N PHE A 352 -3.32 11.96 -12.66
CA PHE A 352 -1.88 12.23 -12.82
C PHE A 352 -1.55 13.14 -14.00
N HIS A 353 -2.35 13.11 -15.08
CA HIS A 353 -2.21 14.02 -16.22
C HIS A 353 -2.68 15.45 -15.90
N LYS A 354 -3.75 15.58 -15.10
CA LYS A 354 -4.29 16.88 -14.66
C LYS A 354 -3.41 17.58 -13.63
N LEU A 355 -2.80 16.80 -12.74
CA LEU A 355 -2.05 17.30 -11.58
C LEU A 355 -0.60 17.63 -11.94
N PRO A 356 0.05 18.54 -11.20
CA PRO A 356 1.45 18.83 -11.42
C PRO A 356 2.32 17.59 -11.18
N LYS A 357 3.47 17.49 -11.87
CA LYS A 357 4.42 16.38 -11.71
C LYS A 357 4.93 16.19 -10.28
N THR A 358 4.82 17.22 -9.43
CA THR A 358 5.12 17.14 -8.00
C THR A 358 4.14 16.26 -7.22
N THR A 359 2.98 15.93 -7.79
CA THR A 359 2.05 14.93 -7.24
C THR A 359 2.55 13.54 -7.62
N VAL A 360 3.08 12.83 -6.62
CA VAL A 360 3.77 11.55 -6.79
C VAL A 360 2.93 10.37 -6.33
N CYS A 361 1.90 10.63 -5.53
CA CYS A 361 0.97 9.64 -5.02
C CYS A 361 -0.48 10.14 -5.14
N ILE A 362 -1.37 9.25 -5.57
CA ILE A 362 -2.81 9.46 -5.58
C ILE A 362 -3.45 8.36 -4.74
N GLN A 363 -4.21 8.75 -3.73
CA GLN A 363 -5.00 7.86 -2.89
C GLN A 363 -6.41 7.72 -3.48
N ALA A 364 -6.84 6.50 -3.81
CA ALA A 364 -8.25 6.22 -4.01
C ALA A 364 -8.97 6.09 -2.65
N ARG A 365 -10.27 6.34 -2.62
CA ARG A 365 -11.05 6.24 -1.39
C ARG A 365 -11.30 4.78 -1.03
N LEU A 366 -11.42 4.50 0.26
CA LEU A 366 -11.75 3.16 0.74
C LEU A 366 -13.14 3.20 1.40
N ASN A 367 -13.93 2.15 1.17
CA ASN A 367 -15.17 1.91 1.90
C ASN A 367 -15.48 0.41 1.95
N TYR A 368 -16.61 0.02 2.52
CA TYR A 368 -16.92 -1.37 2.82
C TYR A 368 -18.12 -1.89 2.05
N TYR A 369 -18.03 -3.11 1.51
CA TYR A 369 -19.17 -3.75 0.85
C TYR A 369 -20.17 -4.36 1.86
N ASN A 370 -19.75 -4.67 3.10
CA ASN A 370 -20.60 -5.23 4.17
C ASN A 370 -21.05 -4.18 5.20
N ALA A 371 -21.28 -2.93 4.75
CA ALA A 371 -21.59 -1.77 5.58
C ALA A 371 -22.78 -1.93 6.55
N THR A 372 -23.73 -2.83 6.24
CA THR A 372 -24.97 -3.04 7.00
C THR A 372 -24.99 -4.32 7.84
N GLU A 373 -23.91 -5.12 7.83
CA GLU A 373 -23.89 -6.44 8.45
C GLU A 373 -24.10 -6.43 9.97
N ASN A 374 -23.44 -5.53 10.71
CA ASN A 374 -23.67 -5.37 12.15
C ASN A 374 -23.35 -3.95 12.65
N TRP A 375 -23.49 -3.70 13.95
CA TRP A 375 -23.23 -2.36 14.51
C TRP A 375 -21.79 -1.88 14.25
N LEU A 376 -20.81 -2.78 14.33
CA LEU A 376 -19.40 -2.47 14.13
C LEU A 376 -19.11 -2.10 12.66
N THR A 377 -19.66 -2.85 11.69
CA THR A 377 -19.46 -2.53 10.27
C THR A 377 -20.08 -1.19 9.87
N ARG A 378 -21.20 -0.82 10.49
CA ARG A 378 -21.81 0.52 10.35
C ARG A 378 -20.89 1.63 10.87
N MET A 379 -20.26 1.43 12.04
CA MET A 379 -19.31 2.39 12.62
C MET A 379 -18.08 2.57 11.73
N PHE A 380 -17.54 1.47 11.21
CA PHE A 380 -16.45 1.48 10.24
C PHE A 380 -16.77 2.28 8.99
N THR A 381 -17.94 2.03 8.41
CA THR A 381 -18.39 2.70 7.18
C THR A 381 -18.44 4.21 7.37
N LEU A 382 -18.99 4.68 8.50
CA LEU A 382 -19.02 6.11 8.84
C LEU A 382 -17.61 6.67 9.09
N GLU A 383 -16.76 5.92 9.80
CA GLU A 383 -15.37 6.32 10.07
C GLU A 383 -14.56 6.46 8.78
N TYR A 384 -14.59 5.46 7.90
CA TYR A 384 -13.87 5.47 6.62
C TYR A 384 -14.38 6.57 5.70
N THR A 385 -15.70 6.80 5.68
CA THR A 385 -16.26 7.95 4.95
C THR A 385 -15.72 9.26 5.52
N SER A 386 -15.64 9.43 6.84
CA SER A 386 -15.03 10.63 7.44
C SER A 386 -13.55 10.78 7.06
N TRP A 387 -12.83 9.68 6.98
CA TRP A 387 -11.41 9.66 6.67
C TRP A 387 -11.14 9.99 5.20
N PHE A 388 -11.64 9.16 4.28
CA PHE A 388 -11.32 9.24 2.84
C PHE A 388 -12.10 10.32 2.10
N ASP A 389 -13.33 10.63 2.53
CA ASP A 389 -14.15 11.62 1.85
C ASP A 389 -14.02 13.02 2.46
N PHE A 390 -13.62 13.17 3.73
CA PHE A 390 -13.49 14.49 4.35
C PHE A 390 -12.05 14.82 4.76
N TYR A 391 -11.42 14.01 5.61
CA TYR A 391 -10.12 14.38 6.17
C TYR A 391 -9.00 14.39 5.15
N LEU A 392 -8.78 13.31 4.37
CA LEU A 392 -7.66 13.25 3.43
C LEU A 392 -7.69 14.37 2.37
N PRO A 393 -8.83 14.67 1.70
CA PRO A 393 -8.89 15.80 0.79
C PRO A 393 -8.58 17.13 1.49
N ALA A 394 -9.13 17.36 2.69
CA ALA A 394 -8.85 18.60 3.43
C ALA A 394 -7.37 18.73 3.83
N LEU A 395 -6.70 17.63 4.17
CA LEU A 395 -5.26 17.62 4.47
C LEU A 395 -4.44 17.96 3.23
N GLU A 396 -4.77 17.38 2.07
CA GLU A 396 -4.16 17.71 0.77
C GLU A 396 -4.22 19.22 0.51
N PHE A 397 -5.42 19.79 0.64
CA PHE A 397 -5.68 21.20 0.38
C PHE A 397 -4.91 22.14 1.31
N LEU A 398 -4.77 21.76 2.58
CA LEU A 398 -4.03 22.53 3.58
C LEU A 398 -2.53 22.24 3.59
N HIS A 399 -2.04 21.37 2.70
CA HIS A 399 -0.65 20.92 2.64
C HIS A 399 -0.15 20.33 3.97
N ILE A 400 -1.03 19.64 4.68
CA ILE A 400 -0.71 18.89 5.89
C ILE A 400 -0.26 17.49 5.47
N PRO A 401 0.77 16.89 6.11
CA PRO A 401 1.16 15.52 5.84
C PRO A 401 -0.03 14.56 5.87
N ILE A 402 -0.24 13.85 4.76
CA ILE A 402 -1.36 12.93 4.59
C ILE A 402 -0.91 11.54 5.03
N PRO A 403 -1.47 10.95 6.09
CA PRO A 403 -1.31 9.52 6.33
C PRO A 403 -2.09 8.75 5.26
N LEU A 404 -1.36 8.09 4.36
CA LEU A 404 -1.96 7.27 3.31
C LEU A 404 -2.77 6.12 3.94
N GLY A 405 -3.77 5.63 3.20
CA GLY A 405 -4.44 4.37 3.55
C GLY A 405 -3.56 3.16 3.25
N GLY A 406 -3.91 1.98 3.77
CA GLY A 406 -3.08 0.78 3.61
C GLY A 406 -3.11 0.15 2.21
N THR A 407 -4.01 0.62 1.36
CA THR A 407 -4.24 0.09 0.02
C THR A 407 -4.77 1.18 -0.93
N SER A 408 -4.82 0.85 -2.23
CA SER A 408 -5.23 1.74 -3.32
C SER A 408 -4.47 3.06 -3.34
N ASN A 409 -3.19 2.99 -2.99
CA ASN A 409 -2.23 4.07 -3.16
C ASN A 409 -1.55 3.89 -4.50
N HIS A 410 -1.70 4.88 -5.38
CA HIS A 410 -1.14 4.85 -6.72
C HIS A 410 0.09 5.76 -6.77
N PHE A 411 1.24 5.21 -7.12
CA PHE A 411 2.52 5.91 -7.11
C PHE A 411 3.09 6.05 -8.51
N ARG A 412 3.79 7.16 -8.74
CA ARG A 412 4.82 7.21 -9.79
C ARG A 412 6.01 6.35 -9.35
N MET A 413 6.41 5.39 -10.18
CA MET A 413 7.43 4.39 -9.84
C MET A 413 8.78 5.02 -9.50
N ASP A 414 9.20 6.03 -10.27
CA ASP A 414 10.44 6.77 -10.08
C ASP A 414 10.50 7.47 -8.70
N ALA A 415 9.42 8.15 -8.33
CA ALA A 415 9.28 8.81 -7.04
C ALA A 415 9.32 7.79 -5.89
N LEU A 416 8.56 6.70 -5.98
CA LEU A 416 8.54 5.65 -4.97
C LEU A 416 9.93 5.01 -4.77
N ARG A 417 10.63 4.68 -5.86
CA ARG A 417 12.01 4.15 -5.81
C ARG A 417 12.98 5.14 -5.18
N SER A 418 12.85 6.43 -5.48
CA SER A 418 13.71 7.47 -4.90
C SER A 418 13.48 7.68 -3.39
N LEU A 419 12.25 7.45 -2.91
CA LEU A 419 11.91 7.45 -1.48
C LEU A 419 12.35 6.18 -0.76
N ARG A 420 12.91 5.21 -1.50
CA ARG A 420 13.26 3.88 -0.99
C ARG A 420 12.05 3.08 -0.51
N ALA A 421 10.92 3.26 -1.21
CA ALA A 421 9.68 2.53 -1.00
C ALA A 421 9.19 2.59 0.46
N TRP A 422 8.72 1.48 1.02
CA TRP A 422 8.11 1.43 2.36
C TRP A 422 9.13 1.11 3.44
N ASP A 423 8.89 1.56 4.68
CA ASP A 423 9.73 1.19 5.81
C ASP A 423 9.34 -0.22 6.33
N PRO A 424 10.21 -1.24 6.21
CA PRO A 424 9.88 -2.62 6.59
C PRO A 424 9.69 -2.80 8.11
N TYR A 425 10.15 -1.84 8.91
CA TYR A 425 10.04 -1.85 10.36
C TYR A 425 8.83 -1.07 10.90
N ASN A 426 8.10 -0.33 10.07
CA ASN A 426 6.91 0.40 10.49
C ASN A 426 5.66 -0.44 10.26
N VAL A 427 4.77 -0.53 11.26
CA VAL A 427 3.50 -1.26 11.13
C VAL A 427 2.37 -0.44 10.48
N THR A 428 2.63 0.84 10.19
CA THR A 428 1.84 1.73 9.33
C THR A 428 2.79 2.42 8.36
N GLU A 429 3.35 1.63 7.45
CA GLU A 429 4.31 2.06 6.44
C GLU A 429 3.74 3.09 5.45
N ASP A 430 2.42 3.04 5.26
CA ASP A 430 1.59 3.91 4.44
C ASP A 430 1.59 5.34 4.98
N ALA A 431 1.27 5.48 6.28
CA ALA A 431 1.28 6.75 6.97
C ALA A 431 2.68 7.37 7.00
N ASP A 432 3.71 6.56 7.22
CA ASP A 432 5.10 7.00 7.15
C ASP A 432 5.49 7.51 5.77
N LEU A 433 5.15 6.77 4.72
CA LEU A 433 5.48 7.14 3.34
C LEU A 433 4.82 8.48 2.96
N GLY A 434 3.57 8.71 3.37
CA GLY A 434 2.87 9.99 3.16
C GLY A 434 3.58 11.18 3.82
N VAL A 435 4.14 10.98 5.02
CA VAL A 435 4.94 12.01 5.72
C VAL A 435 6.26 12.26 4.99
N ARG A 436 6.96 11.20 4.55
CA ARG A 436 8.20 11.31 3.76
C ARG A 436 8.00 12.04 2.44
N ILE A 437 6.89 11.79 1.73
CA ILE A 437 6.50 12.52 0.50
C ILE A 437 6.42 14.01 0.80
N THR A 438 5.73 14.38 1.88
CA THR A 438 5.55 15.79 2.27
C THR A 438 6.88 16.45 2.66
N GLN A 439 7.74 15.76 3.41
CA GLN A 439 9.09 16.26 3.76
C GLN A 439 10.00 16.48 2.55
N ARG A 440 9.73 15.78 1.43
CA ARG A 440 10.44 15.97 0.15
C ARG A 440 9.91 17.16 -0.65
N GLY A 441 8.82 17.80 -0.21
CA GLY A 441 8.11 18.86 -0.92
C GLY A 441 7.21 18.35 -2.04
N TRP A 442 6.89 17.06 -2.05
CA TRP A 442 5.99 16.44 -3.00
C TRP A 442 4.57 16.37 -2.46
N LYS A 443 3.61 16.12 -3.36
CA LYS A 443 2.18 16.14 -3.05
C LYS A 443 1.57 14.74 -3.15
N VAL A 444 0.60 14.52 -2.28
CA VAL A 444 -0.35 13.41 -2.32
C VAL A 444 -1.70 14.00 -2.68
N ALA A 445 -2.43 13.36 -3.59
CA ALA A 445 -3.78 13.75 -3.94
C ALA A 445 -4.81 12.67 -3.65
N VAL A 446 -6.09 13.03 -3.54
CA VAL A 446 -7.20 12.07 -3.39
C VAL A 446 -8.10 12.09 -4.63
N VAL A 447 -8.37 10.93 -5.23
CA VAL A 447 -9.22 10.79 -6.42
C VAL A 447 -10.62 10.27 -6.08
N ASN A 448 -11.62 10.65 -6.87
CA ASN A 448 -13.02 10.22 -6.75
C ASN A 448 -13.30 8.79 -7.26
N SER A 449 -12.48 7.82 -6.86
CA SER A 449 -12.74 6.40 -7.08
C SER A 449 -12.70 5.64 -5.76
N THR A 450 -13.53 4.62 -5.61
CA THR A 450 -13.61 3.80 -4.39
C THR A 450 -13.08 2.39 -4.61
N THR A 451 -12.32 1.88 -3.64
CA THR A 451 -12.06 0.46 -3.42
C THR A 451 -12.91 -0.04 -2.28
N TYR A 452 -13.63 -1.15 -2.49
CA TYR A 452 -14.46 -1.77 -1.48
C TYR A 452 -13.73 -2.92 -0.78
N GLU A 453 -13.71 -2.88 0.55
CA GLU A 453 -13.04 -3.83 1.43
C GLU A 453 -14.05 -4.59 2.31
N GLU A 454 -13.56 -5.58 3.05
CA GLU A 454 -14.31 -6.23 4.13
C GLU A 454 -14.18 -5.46 5.45
N ALA A 455 -15.29 -4.95 5.99
CA ALA A 455 -15.30 -4.41 7.35
C ALA A 455 -15.20 -5.54 8.37
N ASN A 456 -14.45 -5.29 9.44
CA ASN A 456 -14.36 -6.21 10.57
C ASN A 456 -15.72 -6.40 11.25
N VAL A 457 -16.19 -7.65 11.28
CA VAL A 457 -17.47 -8.02 11.91
C VAL A 457 -17.33 -8.36 13.40
N SER A 458 -16.10 -8.54 13.91
CA SER A 458 -15.81 -9.06 15.25
C SER A 458 -14.97 -8.09 16.09
N ILE A 459 -15.43 -7.77 17.31
CA ILE A 459 -14.76 -6.82 18.22
C ILE A 459 -13.32 -7.26 18.58
N PRO A 460 -13.04 -8.53 18.94
CA PRO A 460 -11.65 -8.95 19.17
C PRO A 460 -10.75 -8.70 17.96
N ASN A 461 -11.20 -9.07 16.75
CA ASN A 461 -10.43 -8.86 15.51
C ASN A 461 -10.21 -7.37 15.23
N TRP A 462 -11.23 -6.56 15.49
CA TRP A 462 -11.17 -5.10 15.41
C TRP A 462 -10.13 -4.49 16.35
N ILE A 463 -10.09 -4.91 17.61
CA ILE A 463 -9.12 -4.40 18.58
C ILE A 463 -7.69 -4.74 18.12
N ARG A 464 -7.46 -5.93 17.54
CA ARG A 464 -6.16 -6.29 16.93
C ARG A 464 -5.79 -5.31 15.83
N GLN A 465 -6.68 -5.15 14.84
CA GLN A 465 -6.46 -4.25 13.70
C GLN A 465 -6.15 -2.82 14.16
N ARG A 466 -6.96 -2.29 15.08
CA ARG A 466 -6.88 -0.90 15.51
C ARG A 466 -5.69 -0.62 16.42
N SER A 467 -5.32 -1.60 17.26
CA SER A 467 -4.12 -1.49 18.09
C SER A 467 -2.85 -1.42 17.24
N ARG A 468 -2.79 -2.16 16.12
CA ARG A 468 -1.70 -2.06 15.13
C ARG A 468 -1.63 -0.67 14.51
N TRP A 469 -2.75 -0.10 14.08
CA TRP A 469 -2.77 1.25 13.47
C TRP A 469 -2.32 2.33 14.44
N LEU A 470 -2.87 2.34 15.66
CA LEU A 470 -2.49 3.33 16.67
C LEU A 470 -1.02 3.19 17.10
N LYS A 471 -0.52 1.95 17.23
CA LYS A 471 0.90 1.68 17.44
C LYS A 471 1.77 2.26 16.31
N GLY A 472 1.38 2.02 15.06
CA GLY A 472 2.10 2.55 13.91
C GLY A 472 2.08 4.07 13.84
N TYR A 473 0.99 4.72 14.24
CA TYR A 473 0.94 6.18 14.34
C TYR A 473 1.88 6.71 15.42
N MET A 474 1.97 6.04 16.57
CA MET A 474 2.97 6.38 17.60
C MET A 474 4.39 6.20 17.06
N GLN A 475 4.67 5.10 16.35
CA GLN A 475 5.98 4.83 15.76
C GLN A 475 6.34 5.87 14.70
N THR A 476 5.44 6.17 13.78
CA THR A 476 5.59 7.20 12.73
C THR A 476 5.81 8.58 13.36
N TYR A 477 5.05 8.92 14.40
CA TYR A 477 5.25 10.15 15.15
C TYR A 477 6.65 10.23 15.76
N LEU A 478 7.12 9.17 16.40
CA LEU A 478 8.47 9.11 16.99
C LEU A 478 9.57 9.24 15.94
N VAL A 479 9.45 8.55 14.79
CA VAL A 479 10.44 8.61 13.71
C VAL A 479 10.58 10.04 13.18
N HIS A 480 9.46 10.70 12.86
CA HIS A 480 9.49 12.04 12.26
C HIS A 480 9.77 13.17 13.27
N MET A 481 9.57 12.93 14.57
CA MET A 481 9.91 13.86 15.65
C MET A 481 11.33 13.69 16.22
N ARG A 482 12.21 12.92 15.57
CA ARG A 482 13.64 12.86 15.94
C ARG A 482 14.33 14.23 15.78
N HIS A 483 13.93 14.99 14.76
CA HIS A 483 14.47 16.32 14.46
C HIS A 483 13.34 17.33 14.21
N PRO A 484 12.61 17.77 15.27
CA PRO A 484 11.38 18.56 15.11
C PRO A 484 11.60 19.92 14.42
N ILE A 485 12.75 20.56 14.64
CA ILE A 485 13.12 21.83 13.98
C ILE A 485 13.31 21.61 12.47
N GLN A 486 13.97 20.52 12.08
CA GLN A 486 14.13 20.18 10.65
C GLN A 486 12.80 19.81 10.02
N PHE A 487 11.95 19.07 10.75
CA PHE A 487 10.59 18.77 10.32
C PHE A 487 9.79 20.04 10.04
N TYR A 488 9.78 20.99 11.00
CA TYR A 488 9.11 22.29 10.85
C TYR A 488 9.63 23.08 9.64
N ARG A 489 10.95 23.10 9.41
CA ARG A 489 11.54 23.79 8.25
C ARG A 489 11.14 23.17 6.92
N LYS A 490 10.97 21.85 6.87
CA LYS A 490 10.58 21.12 5.64
C LYS A 490 9.08 21.21 5.35
N THR A 491 8.23 21.15 6.36
CA THR A 491 6.76 21.07 6.20
C THR A 491 6.04 22.40 6.45
N GLY A 492 6.71 23.40 7.02
CA GLY A 492 6.13 24.68 7.40
C GLY A 492 5.23 24.59 8.63
N ALA A 493 4.69 25.74 9.05
CA ALA A 493 3.85 25.82 10.26
C ALA A 493 2.57 24.99 10.16
N MET A 494 1.87 25.07 9.01
CA MET A 494 0.64 24.32 8.77
C MET A 494 0.92 22.81 8.76
N GLY A 495 1.96 22.37 8.06
CA GLY A 495 2.35 20.96 8.01
C GLY A 495 2.80 20.43 9.37
N PHE A 496 3.57 21.21 10.13
CA PHE A 496 4.02 20.84 11.48
C PHE A 496 2.85 20.67 12.44
N TRP A 497 2.03 21.70 12.62
CA TRP A 497 0.93 21.67 13.60
C TRP A 497 -0.19 20.73 13.16
N GLY A 498 -0.46 20.65 11.86
CA GLY A 498 -1.36 19.65 11.29
C GLY A 498 -0.90 18.23 11.61
N PHE A 499 0.40 17.94 11.47
CA PHE A 499 0.98 16.65 11.88
C PHE A 499 0.82 16.38 13.38
N GLN A 500 1.10 17.38 14.24
CA GLN A 500 0.96 17.25 15.70
C GLN A 500 -0.47 16.86 16.10
N PHE A 501 -1.47 17.55 15.57
CA PHE A 501 -2.86 17.38 16.00
C PHE A 501 -3.63 16.32 15.21
N PHE A 502 -3.20 15.97 14.00
CA PHE A 502 -3.83 14.93 13.21
C PHE A 502 -3.26 13.54 13.54
N ILE A 503 -1.95 13.31 13.31
CA ILE A 503 -1.30 12.02 13.60
C ILE A 503 -1.06 11.90 15.11
N GLY A 504 -0.38 12.87 15.72
CA GLY A 504 -0.13 12.90 17.17
C GLY A 504 -1.42 12.92 17.98
N GLY A 505 -2.33 13.82 17.62
CA GLY A 505 -3.62 13.98 18.29
C GLY A 505 -4.51 12.74 18.22
N THR A 506 -4.44 11.93 17.15
CA THR A 506 -5.29 10.72 17.03
C THR A 506 -4.98 9.69 18.12
N PHE A 507 -3.73 9.32 18.35
CA PHE A 507 -3.43 8.37 19.42
C PHE A 507 -3.47 9.03 20.81
N MET A 508 -3.11 10.32 20.93
CA MET A 508 -3.19 11.03 22.20
C MET A 508 -4.63 11.18 22.71
N THR A 509 -5.56 11.57 21.84
CA THR A 509 -6.99 11.65 22.21
C THR A 509 -7.57 10.29 22.61
N ALA A 510 -7.16 9.19 21.94
CA ALA A 510 -7.59 7.84 22.32
C ALA A 510 -7.02 7.41 23.69
N LEU A 511 -5.78 7.79 24.04
CA LEU A 511 -5.20 7.53 25.36
C LEU A 511 -5.80 8.40 26.47
N LEU A 512 -6.04 9.69 26.17
CA LEU A 512 -6.60 10.67 27.11
C LEU A 512 -8.11 10.53 27.30
N GLY A 513 -8.82 9.92 26.34
CA GLY A 513 -10.28 9.74 26.39
C GLY A 513 -10.78 9.16 27.72
N PRO A 514 -10.28 8.00 28.18
CA PRO A 514 -10.67 7.43 29.47
C PRO A 514 -10.37 8.33 30.67
N VAL A 515 -9.26 9.08 30.62
CA VAL A 515 -8.85 10.01 31.70
C VAL A 515 -9.88 11.12 31.89
N PHE A 516 -10.49 11.61 30.82
CA PHE A 516 -11.54 12.63 30.88
C PHE A 516 -12.94 12.04 31.09
N CYS A 517 -13.26 10.93 30.43
CA CYS A 517 -14.61 10.35 30.44
C CYS A 517 -14.93 9.63 31.76
N VAL A 518 -14.01 8.83 32.30
CA VAL A 518 -14.30 7.95 33.45
C VAL A 518 -14.64 8.75 34.71
N PRO A 519 -13.86 9.78 35.12
CA PRO A 519 -14.22 10.58 36.28
C PRO A 519 -15.56 11.30 36.12
N PHE A 520 -15.85 11.80 34.90
CA PHE A 520 -17.12 12.47 34.60
C PHE A 520 -18.32 11.53 34.72
N VAL A 521 -18.23 10.31 34.19
CA VAL A 521 -19.29 9.29 34.28
C VAL A 521 -19.49 8.86 35.73
N LEU A 522 -18.41 8.59 36.46
CA LEU A 522 -18.49 8.16 37.86
C LEU A 522 -19.06 9.25 38.78
N PHE A 523 -18.71 10.51 38.53
CA PHE A 523 -19.33 11.65 39.21
C PHE A 523 -20.82 11.77 38.87
N THR A 524 -21.20 11.68 37.59
CA THR A 524 -22.59 11.88 37.16
C THR A 524 -23.52 10.78 37.65
N ILE A 525 -23.08 9.52 37.63
CA ILE A 525 -23.92 8.36 37.99
C ILE A 525 -23.87 8.07 39.49
N PHE A 526 -22.71 8.16 40.11
CA PHE A 526 -22.48 7.71 41.49
C PHE A 526 -22.15 8.84 42.47
N ASN A 527 -22.11 10.09 42.00
CA ASN A 527 -21.65 11.25 42.78
C ASN A 527 -20.25 11.05 43.38
N LEU A 528 -19.42 10.22 42.74
CA LEU A 528 -18.06 9.92 43.18
C LEU A 528 -17.14 11.08 42.80
N LYS A 529 -16.75 11.86 43.79
CA LYS A 529 -15.76 12.95 43.66
C LYS A 529 -14.35 12.36 43.65
N LEU A 530 -13.96 11.76 42.52
CA LEU A 530 -12.62 11.18 42.28
C LEU A 530 -11.53 12.25 42.20
N GLY A 531 -11.33 13.03 43.27
CA GLY A 531 -10.39 14.15 43.29
C GLY A 531 -10.82 15.35 42.43
N ILE A 532 -12.10 15.43 42.01
CA ILE A 532 -12.63 16.58 41.25
C ILE A 532 -12.47 17.88 42.04
N ASP A 533 -12.57 17.82 43.38
CA ASP A 533 -12.41 18.97 44.27
C ASP A 533 -10.98 19.57 44.24
N ILE A 534 -9.99 18.84 43.73
CA ILE A 534 -8.60 19.31 43.53
C ILE A 534 -8.51 20.29 42.35
N PHE A 535 -9.44 20.21 41.39
CA PHE A 535 -9.38 21.01 40.16
C PHE A 535 -10.20 22.30 40.31
N PRO A 536 -9.64 23.46 39.91
CA PRO A 536 -10.40 24.70 39.84
C PRO A 536 -11.64 24.56 38.97
N LYS A 537 -12.74 25.25 39.34
CA LYS A 537 -14.01 25.20 38.58
C LYS A 537 -13.84 25.49 37.09
N ALA A 538 -12.91 26.37 36.72
CA ALA A 538 -12.59 26.69 35.33
C ALA A 538 -11.99 25.48 34.57
N VAL A 539 -11.13 24.69 35.20
CA VAL A 539 -10.51 23.49 34.60
C VAL A 539 -11.57 22.40 34.42
N VAL A 540 -12.43 22.20 35.42
CA VAL A 540 -13.57 21.27 35.31
C VAL A 540 -14.50 21.69 34.17
N ALA A 541 -14.86 22.98 34.09
CA ALA A 541 -15.70 23.52 33.02
C ALA A 541 -15.06 23.29 31.64
N MET A 542 -13.76 23.54 31.48
CA MET A 542 -13.03 23.26 30.24
C MET A 542 -13.10 21.77 29.85
N ASN A 543 -12.94 20.85 30.80
CA ASN A 543 -13.01 19.41 30.53
C ASN A 543 -14.41 18.98 30.09
N VAL A 544 -15.46 19.51 30.74
CA VAL A 544 -16.85 19.26 30.35
C VAL A 544 -17.13 19.82 28.95
N ILE A 545 -16.67 21.03 28.65
CA ILE A 545 -16.79 21.63 27.31
C ILE A 545 -16.09 20.76 26.26
N ASN A 546 -14.87 20.29 26.54
CA ASN A 546 -14.13 19.40 25.66
C ASN A 546 -14.87 18.08 25.41
N LEU A 547 -15.44 17.49 26.46
CA LEU A 547 -16.22 16.27 26.35
C LEU A 547 -17.47 16.49 25.49
N LEU A 548 -18.24 17.55 25.75
CA LEU A 548 -19.49 17.83 25.03
C LEU A 548 -19.25 18.23 23.59
N LEU A 549 -18.35 19.19 23.34
CA LEU A 549 -18.02 19.65 21.98
C LEU A 549 -17.30 18.57 21.18
N GLY A 550 -16.35 17.85 21.78
CA GLY A 550 -15.62 16.76 21.11
C GLY A 550 -16.57 15.66 20.63
N ASN A 551 -17.46 15.17 21.50
CA ASN A 551 -18.47 14.18 21.11
C ASN A 551 -19.50 14.77 20.14
N GLY A 552 -19.95 16.00 20.36
CA GLY A 552 -20.90 16.68 19.46
C GLY A 552 -20.36 16.84 18.04
N PHE A 553 -19.11 17.28 17.89
CA PHE A 553 -18.45 17.42 16.59
C PHE A 553 -18.25 16.07 15.90
N LEU A 554 -17.90 15.02 16.63
CA LEU A 554 -17.79 13.66 16.08
C LEU A 554 -19.13 13.15 15.55
N ILE A 555 -20.18 13.23 16.39
CA ILE A 555 -21.53 12.81 16.02
C ILE A 555 -21.98 13.59 14.78
N TYR A 556 -21.83 14.91 14.79
CA TYR A 556 -22.17 15.76 13.65
C TYR A 556 -21.41 15.37 12.38
N THR A 557 -20.10 15.14 12.47
CA THR A 557 -19.28 14.73 11.32
C THR A 557 -19.75 13.38 10.77
N TYR A 558 -20.07 12.42 11.63
CA TYR A 558 -20.54 11.10 11.19
C TYR A 558 -21.94 11.15 10.58
N VAL A 559 -22.82 12.01 11.11
CA VAL A 559 -24.10 12.31 10.46
C VAL A 559 -23.86 12.89 9.07
N LEU A 560 -23.00 13.90 8.90
CA LEU A 560 -22.64 14.43 7.57
C LEU A 560 -22.09 13.36 6.63
N CYS A 561 -21.23 12.47 7.14
CA CYS A 561 -20.68 11.35 6.38
C CYS A 561 -21.76 10.43 5.83
N SER A 562 -22.80 10.15 6.62
CA SER A 562 -23.93 9.33 6.20
C SER A 562 -24.66 9.93 4.98
N PHE A 563 -24.72 11.25 4.85
CA PHE A 563 -25.35 11.91 3.70
C PHE A 563 -24.43 11.93 2.47
N LYS A 564 -23.11 12.06 2.65
CA LYS A 564 -22.16 12.19 1.53
C LYS A 564 -22.17 11.00 0.57
N ARG A 565 -22.32 9.77 1.08
CA ARG A 565 -22.39 8.53 0.29
C ARG A 565 -23.80 7.93 0.21
N GLN A 566 -24.84 8.72 0.46
CA GLN A 566 -26.24 8.26 0.47
C GLN A 566 -26.55 7.13 1.48
N TYR A 567 -25.73 6.98 2.52
CA TYR A 567 -25.95 6.07 3.65
C TYR A 567 -26.83 6.68 4.74
N GLN A 568 -27.90 7.38 4.38
CA GLN A 568 -28.77 8.11 5.32
C GLN A 568 -29.35 7.21 6.42
N HIS A 569 -29.57 5.93 6.12
CA HIS A 569 -30.00 4.91 7.07
C HIS A 569 -29.00 4.66 8.22
N LEU A 570 -27.74 5.08 8.07
CA LEU A 570 -26.70 5.01 9.10
C LEU A 570 -26.67 6.25 10.01
N ALA A 571 -27.40 7.32 9.71
CA ALA A 571 -27.34 8.58 10.46
C ALA A 571 -27.66 8.40 11.95
N PHE A 572 -28.66 7.58 12.30
CA PHE A 572 -29.01 7.30 13.70
C PHE A 572 -27.89 6.57 14.45
N TYR A 573 -27.10 5.75 13.76
CA TYR A 573 -25.98 5.05 14.36
C TYR A 573 -24.84 5.99 14.74
N ALA A 574 -24.71 7.15 14.07
CA ALA A 574 -23.72 8.18 14.42
C ALA A 574 -23.87 8.67 15.88
N LEU A 575 -25.08 8.60 16.47
CA LEU A 575 -25.31 8.93 17.87
C LEU A 575 -24.57 7.98 18.84
N THR A 576 -24.22 6.77 18.39
CA THR A 576 -23.52 5.75 19.19
C THR A 576 -22.00 5.81 19.09
N VAL A 577 -21.44 6.78 18.34
CA VAL A 577 -19.99 7.00 18.18
C VAL A 577 -19.23 7.13 19.51
N PRO A 578 -19.75 7.75 20.58
CA PRO A 578 -19.07 7.76 21.87
C PRO A 578 -18.76 6.36 22.42
N LEU A 579 -19.63 5.38 22.17
CA LEU A 579 -19.41 3.98 22.57
C LEU A 579 -18.31 3.33 21.72
N TYR A 580 -18.27 3.63 20.42
CA TYR A 580 -17.21 3.18 19.51
C TYR A 580 -15.82 3.71 19.94
N TRP A 581 -15.74 4.93 20.46
CA TRP A 581 -14.48 5.51 20.96
C TRP A 581 -13.92 4.85 22.22
N VAL A 582 -14.75 4.20 23.02
CA VAL A 582 -14.25 3.37 24.13
C VAL A 582 -13.39 2.24 23.59
N LEU A 583 -13.81 1.60 22.49
CA LEU A 583 -13.04 0.55 21.84
C LEU A 583 -11.70 1.10 21.31
N GLN A 584 -11.71 2.30 20.70
CA GLN A 584 -10.50 2.98 20.22
C GLN A 584 -9.50 3.21 21.36
N SER A 585 -10.00 3.59 22.54
CA SER A 585 -9.17 3.78 23.73
C SER A 585 -8.53 2.46 24.18
N ILE A 586 -9.29 1.36 24.24
CA ILE A 586 -8.77 0.02 24.57
C ILE A 586 -7.67 -0.38 23.57
N ALA A 587 -7.90 -0.16 22.28
CA ALA A 587 -6.93 -0.43 21.23
C ALA A 587 -5.67 0.44 21.37
N ALA A 588 -5.81 1.72 21.78
CA ALA A 588 -4.70 2.63 21.99
C ALA A 588 -3.76 2.17 23.11
N TYR A 589 -4.31 1.79 24.27
CA TYR A 589 -3.51 1.28 25.39
C TYR A 589 -2.82 -0.03 25.03
N LYS A 590 -3.51 -0.94 24.35
CA LYS A 590 -2.91 -2.16 23.83
C LYS A 590 -1.76 -1.86 22.86
N GLY A 591 -1.97 -0.93 21.93
CA GLY A 591 -0.97 -0.49 20.96
C GLY A 591 0.26 0.14 21.62
N LEU A 592 0.06 0.95 22.67
CA LEU A 592 1.13 1.55 23.47
C LEU A 592 1.97 0.50 24.18
N ILE A 593 1.34 -0.49 24.82
CA ILE A 593 2.04 -1.61 25.47
C ILE A 593 2.83 -2.42 24.43
N GLN A 594 2.25 -2.68 23.26
CA GLN A 594 2.93 -3.37 22.17
C GLN A 594 4.07 -2.57 21.57
N LEU A 595 3.99 -1.24 21.50
CA LEU A 595 5.10 -0.40 21.03
C LEU A 595 6.36 -0.62 21.87
N ILE A 596 6.19 -0.75 23.19
CA ILE A 596 7.29 -0.93 24.15
C ILE A 596 7.78 -2.38 24.16
N THR A 597 6.86 -3.35 24.14
CA THR A 597 7.21 -4.78 24.33
C THR A 597 7.51 -5.53 23.03
N LYS A 598 6.87 -5.16 21.92
CA LYS A 598 6.89 -5.86 20.63
C LYS A 598 6.67 -4.87 19.46
N PRO A 599 7.59 -3.91 19.24
CA PRO A 599 7.37 -2.82 18.29
C PRO A 599 7.06 -3.30 16.87
N PHE A 600 7.85 -4.24 16.36
CA PHE A 600 7.72 -4.76 14.99
C PHE A 600 6.69 -5.90 14.83
N TYR A 601 5.99 -6.27 15.91
CA TYR A 601 5.04 -7.36 15.84
C TYR A 601 3.80 -6.97 15.03
N TRP A 602 3.54 -7.72 13.96
CA TRP A 602 2.36 -7.57 13.14
C TRP A 602 1.25 -8.47 13.64
N GLU A 603 0.21 -7.89 14.24
CA GLU A 603 -0.95 -8.64 14.71
C GLU A 603 -1.92 -8.88 13.55
N LYS A 604 -1.82 -10.05 12.91
CA LYS A 604 -2.62 -10.40 11.72
C LYS A 604 -4.13 -10.33 12.03
N THR A 605 -4.88 -9.70 11.13
CA THR A 605 -6.34 -9.73 11.09
C THR A 605 -6.81 -10.90 10.25
N GLN A 606 -7.90 -11.53 10.68
CA GLN A 606 -8.55 -12.56 9.88
C GLN A 606 -9.57 -11.90 8.95
N HIS A 607 -9.47 -12.16 7.65
CA HIS A 607 -10.43 -11.76 6.62
C HIS A 607 -11.35 -12.94 6.25
N GLY A 608 -12.41 -12.70 5.48
CA GLY A 608 -13.37 -13.73 5.07
C GLY A 608 -14.36 -14.15 6.17
N LEU A 609 -14.58 -13.30 7.18
CA LEU A 609 -15.53 -13.57 8.26
C LEU A 609 -16.95 -13.09 7.91
N SER A 610 -17.08 -12.18 6.95
CA SER A 610 -18.35 -11.64 6.48
C SER A 610 -19.19 -12.69 5.78
N LYS A 611 -20.50 -12.63 6.02
CA LYS A 611 -21.47 -13.42 5.26
C LYS A 611 -21.45 -13.10 3.76
N HIS A 612 -21.04 -11.90 3.37
CA HIS A 612 -20.93 -11.50 1.97
C HIS A 612 -19.80 -12.24 1.27
N THR A 613 -18.61 -12.29 1.88
CA THR A 613 -17.46 -13.02 1.34
C THR A 613 -17.78 -14.51 1.21
N ALA A 614 -18.41 -15.10 2.23
CA ALA A 614 -18.82 -16.51 2.18
C ALA A 614 -19.82 -16.81 1.05
N ALA A 615 -20.75 -15.90 0.76
CA ALA A 615 -21.71 -16.05 -0.33
C ALA A 615 -21.02 -15.96 -1.70
N GLU A 616 -20.13 -14.99 -1.90
CA GLU A 616 -19.41 -14.82 -3.16
C GLU A 616 -18.45 -15.98 -3.45
N LEU A 617 -17.76 -16.51 -2.44
CA LEU A 617 -16.93 -17.71 -2.61
C LEU A 617 -17.76 -18.90 -3.07
N LYS A 618 -18.98 -19.05 -2.55
CA LYS A 618 -19.90 -20.08 -2.98
C LYS A 618 -20.27 -19.90 -4.46
N ASP A 619 -20.58 -18.68 -4.88
CA ASP A 619 -20.95 -18.37 -6.26
C ASP A 619 -19.79 -18.55 -7.26
N ILE A 620 -18.54 -18.33 -6.84
CA ILE A 620 -17.35 -18.53 -7.69
C ILE A 620 -16.98 -20.02 -7.82
N THR A 621 -17.31 -20.84 -6.81
CA THR A 621 -16.95 -22.27 -6.77
C THR A 621 -18.01 -23.20 -7.37
N THR A 622 -19.24 -22.73 -7.52
CA THR A 622 -20.33 -23.39 -8.28
C THR A 622 -20.27 -23.07 -9.75
#